data_AF-A0A552V6Y1-F1
#
_entry.id   AF-A0A552V6Y1-F1
#
_cell.length_a   1.000
_cell.length_b   1.000
_cell.length_c   1.000
_cell.angle_alpha   90.00
_cell.angle_beta   90.00
_cell.angle_gamma   90.00
#
_symmetry.space_group_name_H-M   'P 1'
#
loop_
_entity.id
_entity.type
_entity.pdbx_description
1 polymer ?
#
loop_
_entity_poly.entity_id
_entity_poly.type
_entity_poly.pdbx_seq_one_letter_code
_entity_poly.pdbx_strand_id
1 'polypeptide(L)' 'MSKIVEMIAKDEEIKEIKKQWFDIDAKSWMPFNYDEYGGIEDYKEKLKKGFEKLKKEKLIVD' A
#
# COMPACT_ATOMS: atom_id res chain seq x y z
N MET A 1 9.88 0.82 -18.30
CA MET A 1 9.05 0.74 -17.09
C MET A 1 7.80 1.58 -17.35
N SER A 2 6.62 1.20 -16.85
CA SER A 2 5.44 2.04 -17.06
C SER A 2 5.57 3.37 -16.29
N LYS A 3 5.07 4.48 -16.86
CA LYS A 3 5.00 5.79 -16.20
C LYS A 3 4.33 5.71 -14.82
N ILE A 4 3.31 4.86 -14.65
CA ILE A 4 2.64 4.70 -13.34
C ILE A 4 3.53 3.98 -12.33
N VAL A 5 4.30 2.98 -12.77
CA VAL A 5 5.20 2.22 -11.90
C VAL A 5 6.32 3.13 -11.41
N GLU A 6 6.84 4.01 -12.28
CA GLU A 6 7.81 5.03 -11.89
C GLU A 6 7.24 6.06 -10.92
N MET A 7 5.98 6.48 -11.11
CA MET A 7 5.31 7.38 -10.17
C MET A 7 5.14 6.70 -8.80
N ILE A 8 4.65 5.47 -8.77
CA ILE A 8 4.49 4.68 -7.53
C ILE A 8 5.82 4.50 -6.80
N ALA A 9 6.89 4.19 -7.54
CA ALA A 9 8.21 4.00 -6.94
C ALA A 9 8.81 5.29 -6.36
N LYS A 10 8.38 6.47 -6.83
CA LYS A 10 8.86 7.78 -6.39
C LYS A 10 7.92 8.48 -5.40
N ASP A 11 6.70 7.99 -5.24
CA ASP A 11 5.69 8.59 -4.36
C ASP A 11 6.04 8.33 -2.89
N GLU A 12 6.29 9.42 -2.15
CA GLU A 12 6.73 9.36 -0.74
C GLU A 12 5.63 8.83 0.19
N GLU A 13 4.36 9.06 -0.12
CA GLU A 13 3.25 8.55 0.69
C GLU A 13 3.16 7.02 0.58
N ILE A 14 3.32 6.49 -0.64
CA ILE A 14 3.36 5.04 -0.86
C ILE A 14 4.58 4.41 -0.17
N LYS A 15 5.75 5.06 -0.22
CA LYS A 15 6.96 4.57 0.46
C LYS A 15 6.78 4.50 1.97
N GLU A 16 6.19 5.53 2.57
CA GLU A 16 5.96 5.58 4.02
C GLU A 16 4.96 4.51 4.45
N ILE A 17 3.83 4.37 3.75
CA ILE A 17 2.87 3.28 4.01
C ILE A 17 3.55 1.92 3.86
N LYS A 18 4.35 1.73 2.81
CA LYS A 18 5.06 0.47 2.59
C LYS A 18 5.96 0.12 3.77
N LYS A 19 6.80 1.07 4.21
CA LYS A 19 7.69 0.86 5.35
C LYS A 19 6.91 0.43 6.60
N GLN A 20 5.90 1.21 6.99
CA GLN A 20 5.11 0.92 8.18
C GLN A 20 4.29 -0.38 8.05
N TRP A 21 3.86 -0.75 6.83
CA TRP A 21 3.20 -2.03 6.58
C TRP A 21 4.13 -3.20 6.86
N PHE A 22 5.36 -3.17 6.32
CA PHE A 22 6.34 -4.24 6.53
C PHE A 22 6.81 -4.34 7.99
N ASP A 23 6.76 -3.25 8.75
CA ASP A 23 7.01 -3.26 10.20
C ASP A 23 5.92 -4.03 10.96
N ILE A 24 4.69 -4.09 10.44
CA ILE A 24 3.54 -4.79 11.05
C ILE A 24 3.38 -6.22 10.52
N ASP A 25 3.53 -6.42 9.21
CA ASP A 25 3.46 -7.72 8.56
C ASP A 25 4.43 -7.79 7.38
N ALA A 26 5.61 -8.36 7.63
CA ALA A 26 6.66 -8.47 6.63
C ALA A 26 6.33 -9.43 5.47
N LYS A 27 5.24 -10.21 5.57
CA LYS A 27 4.88 -11.25 4.59
C LYS A 27 3.78 -10.82 3.62
N SER A 28 3.09 -9.71 3.86
CA SER A 28 2.01 -9.24 2.99
C SER A 28 2.31 -7.90 2.35
N TRP A 29 1.80 -7.69 1.14
CA TRP A 29 1.84 -6.42 0.43
C TRP A 29 0.73 -6.35 -0.61
N MET A 30 0.21 -5.14 -0.85
CA MET A 30 -0.74 -4.86 -1.93
C MET A 30 0.02 -4.27 -3.13
N PRO A 31 0.44 -5.08 -4.12
CA PRO A 31 1.07 -4.55 -5.33
C PRO A 31 0.06 -3.80 -6.20
N PHE A 32 0.55 -2.89 -7.04
CA PHE A 32 -0.28 -2.23 -8.05
C PHE A 32 -0.58 -3.18 -9.22
N ASN A 33 -1.86 -3.33 -9.57
CA ASN A 33 -2.35 -3.97 -10.79
C ASN A 33 -3.33 -3.07 -11.56
N TYR A 34 -3.20 -3.00 -12.89
CA TYR A 34 -4.05 -2.16 -13.73
C TYR A 34 -5.53 -2.59 -13.75
N ASP A 35 -5.81 -3.87 -13.54
CA ASP A 35 -7.20 -4.36 -13.54
C ASP A 35 -7.92 -4.03 -12.22
N GLU A 36 -7.16 -3.82 -11.13
CA GLU A 36 -7.71 -3.55 -9.80
C GLU A 36 -7.76 -2.07 -9.46
N TYR A 37 -6.95 -1.24 -10.13
CA TYR A 37 -6.78 0.17 -9.79
C TYR A 37 -6.99 1.09 -10.99
N GLY A 38 -7.86 2.09 -10.82
CA GLY A 38 -8.14 3.13 -11.82
C GLY A 38 -7.02 4.16 -12.02
N GLY A 39 -5.89 4.00 -11.33
CA GLY A 39 -4.76 4.93 -11.36
C GLY A 39 -4.06 5.02 -10.01
N ILE A 40 -3.08 5.94 -9.92
CA ILE A 40 -2.27 6.12 -8.70
C ILE A 40 -3.09 6.60 -7.50
N GLU A 41 -4.09 7.46 -7.72
CA GLU A 41 -4.93 7.98 -6.63
C GLU A 41 -5.83 6.88 -6.04
N ASP A 42 -6.50 6.08 -6.89
CA ASP A 42 -7.30 4.94 -6.44
C ASP A 42 -6.44 3.90 -5.70
N TYR A 43 -5.22 3.66 -6.18
CA TYR A 43 -4.26 2.82 -5.48
C TYR A 43 -3.89 3.36 -4.09
N LYS A 44 -3.61 4.66 -3.95
CA LYS A 44 -3.31 5.27 -2.64
C LYS A 44 -4.48 5.19 -1.67
N GLU A 45 -5.71 5.44 -2.14
CA GLU A 45 -6.89 5.30 -1.29
C GLU A 45 -7.08 3.87 -0.78
N LYS A 46 -6.92 2.89 -1.66
CA LYS A 46 -7.03 1.46 -1.29
C LYS A 46 -5.88 1.01 -0.41
N LEU A 47 -4.65 1.48 -0.65
CA LEU A 47 -3.50 1.25 0.24
C LEU A 47 -3.77 1.76 1.65
N LYS A 48 -4.27 2.99 1.80
CA LYS A 48 -4.62 3.55 3.13
C LYS A 48 -5.67 2.70 3.84
N LYS A 49 -6.73 2.30 3.13
CA LYS A 49 -7.79 1.43 3.70
C LYS A 49 -7.24 0.06 4.12
N GLY A 50 -6.41 -0.55 3.27
CA GLY A 50 -5.75 -1.82 3.57
C GLY A 50 -4.82 -1.70 4.78
N PHE A 51 -4.09 -0.60 4.88
CA PHE A 51 -3.14 -0.36 5.96
C PHE A 51 -3.85 -0.12 7.30
N GLU A 52 -4.92 0.65 7.31
CA GLU A 52 -5.76 0.82 8.51
C GLU A 52 -6.43 -0.48 8.94
N LYS A 53 -6.82 -1.34 7.99
CA LYS A 53 -7.31 -2.69 8.29
C LYS A 53 -6.22 -3.55 8.93
N LEU A 54 -5.01 -3.57 8.36
CA LEU A 54 -3.88 -4.32 8.89
C LEU A 54 -3.56 -3.90 10.34
N LYS A 55 -3.48 -2.60 10.60
CA LYS A 55 -3.26 -2.06 11.96
C LYS A 55 -4.31 -2.57 12.94
N LYS A 56 -5.59 -2.50 12.58
CA LYS A 56 -6.69 -2.98 13.43
C LYS A 56 -6.61 -4.48 13.67
N GLU A 57 -6.35 -5.26 12.63
CA GLU A 57 -6.25 -6.71 12.76
C GLU A 57 -5.10 -7.11 13.66
N LYS A 58 -3.97 -6.39 13.64
CA LYS A 58 -2.81 -6.69 14.48
C LYS A 58 -2.92 -6.15 15.91
N LEU A 59 -3.58 -5.01 16.12
CA LEU A 59 -3.91 -4.48 17.46
C LEU A 59 -4.91 -5.35 18.26
N ILE A 60 -5.62 -6.26 17.60
CA ILE A 60 -6.57 -7.19 18.26
C ILE A 60 -5.85 -8.48 18.72
N VAL A 61 -4.62 -8.75 18.24
CA VAL A 61 -3.90 -10.01 18.50
C VAL A 61 -2.76 -9.87 19.51
N ASP A 62 -2.49 -8.66 20.01
CA ASP A 62 -1.55 -8.36 21.11
C ASP A 62 -2.33 -8.07 22.41
#